data_AF-A0A3R9LPC1-F1
#
_entry.id   AF-A0A3R9LPC1-F1
#
_cell.length_a   1.000
_cell.length_b   1.000
_cell.length_c   1.000
_cell.angle_alpha   90.00
_cell.angle_beta   90.00
_cell.angle_gamma   90.00
#
_symmetry.space_group_name_H-M   'P 1'
#
loop_
_entity.id
_entity.type
_entity.pdbx_description
1 polymer ?
#
loop_
_entity_poly.entity_id
_entity_poly.type
_entity_poly.pdbx_seq_one_letter_code
_entity_poly.pdbx_strand_id
1 'polypeptide(L)'
;MLFNSYIFLFFFLPILLLVYYGLLKTIKARNAWLTLMSYVFYGWWNPVFCLLMMASTASDYVIGKYLYKTESESRRKLLIIFPSLALLNI
;
A
#
# COMPACT_ATOMS: atom_id res chain seq x y z
N MET A 1 12.85 -5.79 -6.28
CA MET A 1 13.49 -5.90 -7.60
C MET A 1 13.64 -4.50 -8.17
N LEU A 2 14.66 -4.24 -8.98
CA LEU A 2 14.73 -2.99 -9.73
C LEU A 2 13.79 -3.06 -10.94
N PHE A 3 13.10 -1.97 -11.26
CA PHE A 3 12.23 -1.89 -12.45
C PHE A 3 12.97 -2.15 -13.76
N ASN A 4 14.26 -1.84 -13.82
CA ASN A 4 15.11 -2.06 -14.98
C ASN A 4 15.74 -3.48 -15.03
N SER A 5 15.40 -4.36 -14.08
CA SER A 5 15.96 -5.71 -14.05
C SER A 5 15.30 -6.61 -15.10
N TYR A 6 16.09 -7.45 -15.77
CA TYR A 6 15.60 -8.49 -16.67
C TYR A 6 14.58 -9.44 -15.99
N ILE A 7 14.77 -9.71 -14.69
CA ILE A 7 13.85 -10.57 -13.92
C ILE A 7 12.47 -9.90 -13.79
N PHE A 8 12.43 -8.58 -13.63
CA PHE A 8 11.18 -7.85 -13.58
C PHE A 8 10.42 -7.94 -14.91
N LEU A 9 11.13 -7.69 -16.01
CA LEU A 9 10.53 -7.56 -17.33
C LEU A 9 10.08 -8.91 -17.92
N PHE A 10 10.89 -9.96 -17.76
CA PHE A 10 10.64 -11.27 -18.37
C PHE A 10 9.93 -12.28 -17.47
N PHE A 11 9.95 -12.10 -16.14
CA PHE A 11 9.29 -13.03 -15.22
C PHE A 11 8.17 -12.35 -14.43
N PHE A 12 8.49 -11.30 -13.67
CA PHE A 12 7.52 -10.70 -12.76
C PHE A 12 6.31 -10.10 -13.49
N LEU A 13 6.55 -9.27 -14.51
CA LEU A 13 5.50 -8.60 -15.28
C LEU A 13 4.57 -9.58 -16.02
N PRO A 14 5.07 -10.55 -16.81
CA PRO A 14 4.19 -11.48 -17.52
C PRO A 14 3.38 -12.36 -16.55
N ILE A 15 3.97 -12.83 -15.43
CA ILE A 15 3.23 -13.60 -14.43
C ILE A 15 2.13 -12.74 -13.79
N LEU A 16 2.45 -11.49 -13.42
CA LEU A 16 1.48 -10.56 -12.84
C LEU A 16 0.28 -10.36 -13.77
N LEU A 17 0.54 -10.10 -15.06
CA LEU A 17 -0.50 -9.85 -16.06
C LEU A 17 -1.29 -11.12 -16.41
N LEU A 18 -0.62 -12.26 -16.54
CA LEU A 18 -1.28 -13.54 -16.83
C LEU A 18 -2.28 -13.91 -15.74
N VAL A 19 -1.91 -13.76 -14.47
CA VAL A 19 -2.83 -14.03 -13.36
C VAL A 19 -3.94 -12.98 -13.31
N TYR A 20 -3.60 -11.70 -13.50
CA TYR A 20 -4.55 -10.59 -13.47
C TYR A 20 -5.68 -10.73 -14.51
N TYR A 21 -5.32 -11.05 -15.76
CA TYR A 21 -6.28 -11.18 -16.86
C TYR A 21 -6.84 -12.60 -17.01
N GLY A 22 -6.05 -13.64 -16.72
CA GLY A 22 -6.41 -15.03 -16.98
C GLY A 22 -7.09 -15.76 -15.84
N LEU A 23 -6.64 -15.59 -14.58
CA LEU A 23 -7.18 -16.34 -13.44
C LEU A 23 -8.24 -15.57 -12.65
N LEU A 24 -8.12 -14.25 -12.56
CA LEU A 24 -8.93 -13.45 -11.65
C LEU A 24 -10.16 -12.89 -12.36
N LYS A 25 -11.33 -13.44 -12.00
CA LYS A 25 -12.63 -13.06 -12.59
C LYS A 25 -13.29 -11.86 -11.92
N THR A 26 -13.01 -11.65 -10.62
CA THR A 26 -13.62 -10.56 -9.84
C THR A 26 -12.66 -9.39 -9.65
N ILE A 27 -13.19 -8.16 -9.67
CA ILE A 27 -12.42 -6.93 -9.42
C ILE A 27 -11.74 -6.96 -8.04
N LYS A 28 -12.42 -7.48 -7.01
CA LYS A 28 -11.84 -7.62 -5.66
C LYS A 28 -10.58 -8.48 -5.66
N ALA A 29 -10.63 -9.65 -6.31
CA ALA A 29 -9.48 -10.55 -6.37
C ALA A 29 -8.33 -9.95 -7.20
N ARG A 30 -8.65 -9.23 -8.29
CA ARG A 30 -7.67 -8.48 -9.10
C ARG A 30 -6.94 -7.42 -8.28
N ASN A 31 -7.68 -6.63 -7.50
CA ASN A 31 -7.10 -5.61 -6.63
C ASN A 31 -6.23 -6.25 -5.54
N ALA A 32 -6.70 -7.34 -4.91
CA ALA A 32 -5.90 -8.06 -3.91
C ALA A 32 -4.60 -8.63 -4.49
N TRP A 33 -4.65 -9.16 -5.71
CA TRP A 33 -3.48 -9.65 -6.42
C TRP A 33 -2.48 -8.54 -6.73
N LEU A 34 -2.96 -7.39 -7.24
CA LEU A 34 -2.09 -6.23 -7.48
C LEU A 34 -1.41 -5.79 -6.19
N THR A 35 -2.16 -5.67 -5.09
CA THR A 35 -1.60 -5.31 -3.79
C THR A 35 -0.53 -6.29 -3.33
N LEU A 36 -0.80 -7.59 -3.43
CA LEU A 36 0.16 -8.63 -3.04
C LEU A 36 1.44 -8.55 -3.89
N MET A 37 1.30 -8.43 -5.20
CA MET A 37 2.44 -8.33 -6.12
C MET A 37 3.24 -7.05 -5.89
N SER A 38 2.59 -5.93 -5.57
CA SER A 38 3.30 -4.70 -5.16
C SER A 38 4.17 -4.95 -3.94
N TYR A 39 3.66 -5.60 -2.89
CA TYR A 39 4.47 -5.94 -1.71
C TYR A 39 5.63 -6.89 -2.04
N VAL A 40 5.41 -7.91 -2.89
CA VAL A 40 6.50 -8.81 -3.33
C VAL A 40 7.58 -8.04 -4.09
N PHE A 41 7.19 -7.14 -4.99
CA PHE A 41 8.11 -6.33 -5.77
C PHE A 41 8.99 -5.43 -4.88
N TYR A 42 8.36 -4.73 -3.92
CA TYR A 42 9.05 -3.87 -2.95
C TYR A 42 9.90 -4.66 -1.94
N GLY A 43 9.39 -5.79 -1.43
CA GLY A 43 10.06 -6.62 -0.44
C GLY A 43 11.29 -7.37 -0.96
N TRP A 44 11.43 -7.51 -2.27
CA TRP A 44 12.54 -8.22 -2.89
C TRP A 44 13.90 -7.51 -2.77
N TRP A 45 13.94 -6.20 -2.52
CA TRP A 45 15.21 -5.49 -2.28
C TRP A 45 15.59 -5.50 -0.80
N ASN A 46 14.64 -5.20 0.08
CA ASN A 46 14.81 -5.33 1.52
C ASN A 46 13.45 -5.55 2.19
N PRO A 47 13.17 -6.76 2.71
CA PRO A 47 11.87 -7.10 3.26
C PRO A 47 11.53 -6.31 4.54
N VAL A 48 12.53 -5.78 5.25
CA VAL A 48 12.34 -5.00 6.48
C VAL A 48 11.68 -3.66 6.20
N PHE A 49 12.11 -2.95 5.14
CA PHE A 49 11.46 -1.70 4.73
C PHE A 49 10.03 -1.92 4.24
N CYS A 50 9.77 -3.08 3.63
CA CYS A 50 8.43 -3.43 3.19
C CYS A 50 7.48 -3.68 4.38
N LEU A 51 7.98 -4.32 5.44
CA LEU A 51 7.24 -4.49 6.69
C LEU A 51 7.02 -3.15 7.40
N LEU A 52 8.00 -2.25 7.41
CA LEU A 52 7.85 -0.88 7.91
C LEU A 52 6.76 -0.11 7.16
N MET A 53 6.76 -0.15 5.82
CA MET A 53 5.71 0.46 5.00
C MET A 53 4.33 -0.13 5.28
N MET A 54 4.25 -1.46 5.43
CA MET A 54 2.99 -2.14 5.74
C MET A 54 2.49 -1.75 7.14
N ALA A 55 3.38 -1.69 8.13
CA ALA A 55 3.07 -1.26 9.49
C ALA A 55 2.57 0.19 9.52
N SER A 56 3.24 1.11 8.81
CA SER A 56 2.82 2.52 8.69
C SER A 56 1.46 2.65 8.01
N THR A 57 1.27 1.95 6.88
CA THR A 57 0.00 1.99 6.14
C THR A 57 -1.14 1.40 6.98
N ALA A 58 -0.87 0.33 7.74
CA ALA A 58 -1.84 -0.27 8.64
C ALA A 58 -2.18 0.66 9.81
N SER A 59 -1.19 1.32 10.42
CA SER A 59 -1.44 2.30 11.48
C SER A 59 -2.27 3.47 10.96
N ASP A 60 -1.94 4.01 9.79
CA ASP A 60 -2.68 5.11 9.16
C ASP A 60 -4.10 4.70 8.80
N TYR A 61 -4.29 3.48 8.29
CA TYR A 61 -5.62 2.94 7.97
C TYR A 61 -6.48 2.77 9.23
N VAL A 62 -5.89 2.26 10.32
CA VAL A 62 -6.57 2.08 11.60
C VAL A 62 -6.97 3.44 12.18
N ILE A 63 -6.05 4.40 12.21
CA ILE A 63 -6.30 5.78 12.67
C ILE A 63 -7.40 6.43 11.81
N GLY A 64 -7.31 6.32 10.49
CA GLY A 64 -8.30 6.84 9.54
C GLY A 64 -9.69 6.20 9.73
N LYS A 65 -9.75 4.90 10.03
CA LYS A 65 -11.00 4.19 10.32
C LYS A 65 -11.62 4.64 11.64
N TYR A 66 -10.82 4.89 12.68
CA TYR A 66 -11.31 5.45 13.95
C TYR A 66 -11.77 6.91 13.79
N LEU A 67 -11.10 7.69 12.94
CA LEU A 67 -11.53 9.04 12.55
C LEU A 67 -12.87 9.02 11.82
N TYR A 68 -13.03 8.11 10.85
CA TYR A 68 -14.26 8.00 10.06
C TYR A 68 -15.47 7.56 10.91
N LYS A 69 -15.24 6.81 12.00
CA LYS A 69 -16.27 6.41 12.95
C LYS A 69 -16.68 7.52 13.94
N THR A 70 -16.02 8.68 13.91
CA THR A 70 -16.31 9.81 14.78
C THR A 70 -17.15 10.85 14.03
N GLU A 71 -18.48 10.77 14.16
CA GLU A 71 -19.47 11.72 13.62
C GLU A 71 -19.55 13.04 14.41
N SER A 72 -18.42 13.65 14.77
CA SER A 72 -18.43 14.95 15.47
C SER A 72 -17.54 15.97 14.74
N GLU A 73 -18.21 16.85 14.00
CA GLU A 73 -17.70 18.01 13.26
C GLU A 73 -16.66 18.85 14.03
N SER A 74 -16.62 18.81 15.36
CA SER A 74 -15.71 19.63 16.18
C SER A 74 -14.27 19.10 16.30
N ARG A 75 -13.98 17.81 16.03
CA ARG A 75 -12.60 17.26 16.12
C ARG A 75 -11.86 17.16 14.79
N ARG A 76 -12.56 17.34 13.67
CA ARG A 76 -12.00 17.25 12.31
C ARG A 76 -10.91 18.30 12.04
N LYS A 77 -10.98 19.47 12.69
CA LYS A 77 -9.96 20.53 12.55
C LYS A 77 -8.67 20.25 13.35
N LEU A 78 -8.75 19.59 14.48
CA LEU A 78 -7.58 19.32 15.34
C LEU A 78 -6.70 18.18 14.79
N LEU A 79 -7.30 17.22 14.08
CA LEU A 79 -6.60 16.08 13.50
C LEU A 79 -5.97 16.34 12.12
N ILE A 80 -6.27 17.47 11.48
CA ILE A 80 -5.57 17.92 10.25
C ILE A 80 -4.27 18.67 10.59
N ILE A 81 -4.16 19.25 11.79
CA ILE A 81 -2.99 20.05 12.21
C ILE A 81 -1.83 19.15 12.70
N PHE A 82 -2.12 18.01 13.33
CA PHE A 82 -1.07 17.12 13.83
C PHE A 82 -0.19 16.49 12.73
N PRO A 83 -0.74 16.02 11.60
CA PRO A 83 0.08 15.47 10.52
C PRO A 83 0.91 16.55 9.82
N SER A 84 0.37 17.76 9.65
CA SER A 84 1.06 18.84 8.94
C SER A 84 2.22 19.44 9.73
N LEU A 85 2.13 19.49 11.07
CA LEU A 85 3.25 19.93 11.92
C LEU A 85 4.35 18.87 12.07
N ALA A 86 4.01 17.58 12.02
CA ALA A 86 5.00 16.50 12.06
C ALA A 86 5.81 16.40 10.74
N LEU A 87 5.21 16.79 9.61
CA LEU A 87 5.87 16.85 8.30
C LEU A 87 6.72 18.12 8.08
N LEU A 88 6.52 19.18 8.86
CA LEU A 88 7.26 20.44 8.73
C LEU A 88 8.50 20.50 9.63
N ASN A 89 8.71 19.48 10.47
CA ASN A 89 9.84 19.38 11.41
C ASN A 89 10.77 18.19 11.09
N ILE A 90 10.71 17.70 9.83
CA ILE A 90 11.61 16.71 9.23
C ILE A 90 12.23 17.34 7.99
#